data_AF-A0A485LJV8-F1
#
_entry.id   AF-A0A485LJV8-F1
#
_cell.length_a   1.000
_cell.length_b   1.000
_cell.length_c   1.000
_cell.angle_alpha   90.00
_cell.angle_beta   90.00
_cell.angle_gamma   90.00
#
_symmetry.space_group_name_H-M   'P 1'
#
loop_
_entity.id
_entity.type
_entity.pdbx_description
1 polymer ?
#
loop_
_entity_poly.entity_id
_entity_poly.type
_entity_poly.pdbx_seq_one_letter_code
_entity_poly.pdbx_strand_id
1 'polypeptide(L)'
;MVRFAAVENGLHQSALPSKPKSEASHYGPKDQGKEQPKEKKDKFSFNKVENVTGSTAGAGSGEFHMYRAARRREMERVSAMEKEHKKTVEEQEFQEMRKRAQEEVEMKSQQKAAKRRRKQENAKMRKMMGGQDGKSSNGDEDEAPPALDGVMPGGVPEIANDGTFLEKLLERQKQEQVESKDQDDA
;
A
#
# COMPACT_ATOMS: atom_id res chain seq x y z
N MET A 1 66.27 36.38 -17.91
CA MET A 1 67.28 35.30 -17.96
C MET A 1 67.86 35.10 -16.58
N VAL A 2 67.44 34.06 -15.85
CA VAL A 2 68.25 33.44 -14.78
C VAL A 2 67.85 31.97 -14.74
N ARG A 3 68.82 31.09 -15.02
CA ARG A 3 68.76 29.64 -14.81
C ARG A 3 69.20 29.36 -13.38
N PHE A 4 68.42 28.58 -12.63
CA PHE A 4 68.86 27.83 -11.45
C PHE A 4 68.25 26.43 -11.60
N ALA A 5 69.06 25.46 -12.03
CA ALA A 5 69.85 24.56 -11.19
C ALA A 5 69.01 23.34 -10.77
N ALA A 6 69.18 22.27 -11.54
CA ALA A 6 68.69 20.94 -11.23
C ALA A 6 69.40 20.41 -9.98
N VAL A 7 68.61 19.93 -9.03
CA VAL A 7 69.09 19.06 -7.94
C VAL A 7 68.32 17.75 -8.11
N GLU A 8 68.98 16.79 -8.76
CA GLU A 8 68.62 15.39 -8.72
C GLU A 8 68.95 14.85 -7.34
N ASN A 9 67.93 14.41 -6.60
CA ASN A 9 68.13 13.54 -5.44
C ASN A 9 67.29 12.29 -5.67
N GLY A 10 67.99 11.18 -5.91
CA GLY A 10 67.42 9.87 -6.20
C GLY A 10 66.54 9.39 -5.07
N LEU A 11 65.28 9.12 -5.41
CA LEU A 11 64.31 8.52 -4.51
C LEU A 11 64.62 7.02 -4.39
N HIS A 12 65.43 6.67 -3.39
CA HIS A 12 65.55 5.31 -2.88
C HIS A 12 64.15 4.83 -2.49
N GLN A 13 63.61 3.86 -3.25
CA GLN A 13 62.38 3.17 -2.90
C GLN A 13 62.66 2.31 -1.65
N SER A 14 62.28 2.80 -0.47
CA SER A 14 62.22 1.99 0.73
C SER A 14 61.00 1.07 0.64
N ALA A 15 61.27 -0.22 0.52
CA ALA A 15 60.27 -1.27 0.57
C ALA A 15 59.51 -1.21 1.91
N LEU A 16 58.20 -0.97 1.84
CA LEU A 16 57.31 -1.11 2.98
C LEU A 16 57.14 -2.61 3.32
N PRO A 17 57.15 -3.00 4.61
CA PRO A 17 57.06 -4.41 5.00
C PRO A 17 55.68 -4.99 4.63
N SER A 18 55.69 -6.15 3.97
CA SER A 18 54.51 -6.94 3.65
C SER A 18 53.73 -7.27 4.92
N LYS A 19 52.49 -6.78 5.03
CA LYS A 19 51.59 -7.15 6.12
C LYS A 19 51.38 -8.67 6.16
N PRO A 20 51.46 -9.33 7.33
CA PRO A 20 51.10 -10.73 7.43
C PRO A 20 49.61 -10.91 7.16
N LYS A 21 49.26 -11.91 6.34
CA LYS A 21 47.89 -12.39 6.17
C LYS A 21 47.43 -12.99 7.51
N SER A 22 46.86 -12.19 8.39
CA SER A 22 46.05 -12.71 9.47
C SER A 22 44.70 -13.10 8.88
N GLU A 23 44.43 -14.40 8.86
CA GLU A 23 43.11 -14.99 8.65
C GLU A 23 42.18 -14.55 9.79
N ALA A 24 41.71 -13.31 9.75
CA ALA A 24 40.51 -12.94 10.46
C ALA A 24 39.36 -13.66 9.75
N SER A 25 38.81 -14.68 10.39
CA SER A 25 37.57 -15.33 9.98
C SER A 25 36.48 -14.26 9.85
N HIS A 26 36.27 -13.80 8.63
CA HIS A 26 35.10 -13.03 8.26
C HIS A 26 33.90 -13.97 8.33
N TYR A 27 33.41 -14.24 9.53
CA TYR A 27 32.06 -14.75 9.74
C TYR A 27 31.08 -13.57 9.68
N GLY A 28 31.13 -12.84 8.56
CA GLY A 28 29.98 -12.07 8.13
C GLY A 28 28.93 -13.08 7.64
N PRO A 29 27.64 -12.90 7.97
CA PRO A 29 26.60 -13.76 7.42
C PRO A 29 26.75 -13.76 5.91
N LYS A 30 27.00 -14.95 5.34
CA LYS A 30 27.00 -15.14 3.89
C LYS A 30 25.60 -14.77 3.44
N ASP A 31 25.43 -13.55 2.94
CA ASP A 31 24.25 -13.13 2.21
C ASP A 31 24.26 -13.97 0.93
N GLN A 32 23.74 -15.20 1.05
CA GLN A 32 23.37 -16.01 -0.08
C GLN A 32 22.24 -15.22 -0.72
N GLY A 33 22.59 -14.35 -1.67
CA GLY A 33 21.65 -13.82 -2.62
C GLY A 33 20.87 -15.00 -3.15
N LYS A 34 19.65 -15.17 -2.63
CA LYS A 34 18.70 -16.17 -3.12
C LYS A 34 18.37 -15.72 -4.52
N GLU A 35 19.16 -16.19 -5.48
CA GLU A 35 18.80 -16.13 -6.89
C GLU A 35 17.43 -16.81 -6.98
N GLN A 36 16.41 -16.00 -7.24
CA GLN A 36 15.06 -16.48 -7.45
C GLN A 36 15.13 -17.59 -8.50
N PRO A 37 14.63 -18.81 -8.21
CA PRO A 37 14.71 -19.90 -9.17
C PRO A 37 13.96 -19.46 -10.43
N LYS A 38 14.70 -19.27 -11.52
CA LYS A 38 14.13 -18.86 -12.82
C LYS A 38 13.08 -19.89 -13.23
N GLU A 39 11.83 -19.44 -13.37
CA GLU A 39 10.72 -20.24 -13.86
C GLU A 39 11.12 -20.84 -15.21
N LYS A 40 11.36 -22.16 -15.22
CA LYS A 40 11.71 -22.87 -16.45
C LYS A 40 10.45 -22.90 -17.30
N LYS A 41 10.42 -22.08 -18.36
CA LYS A 41 9.36 -22.11 -19.37
C LYS A 41 9.16 -23.54 -19.83
N ASP A 42 7.93 -24.04 -19.68
CA ASP A 42 7.53 -25.39 -20.07
C ASP A 42 7.86 -25.60 -21.54
N LYS A 43 8.93 -26.38 -21.78
CA LYS A 43 9.22 -26.89 -23.11
C LYS A 43 8.11 -27.87 -23.42
N PHE A 44 7.34 -27.59 -24.48
CA PHE A 44 6.27 -28.46 -24.93
C PHE A 44 6.77 -29.92 -25.07
N SER A 45 6.41 -30.77 -24.11
CA SER A 45 6.76 -32.18 -24.12
C SER A 45 5.57 -32.97 -24.66
N PHE A 46 5.75 -33.59 -25.81
CA PHE A 46 4.76 -34.52 -26.34
C PHE A 46 4.68 -35.74 -25.41
N ASN A 47 3.57 -35.88 -24.68
CA ASN A 47 3.31 -37.01 -23.79
C ASN A 47 2.90 -38.24 -24.60
N LYS A 48 3.87 -38.88 -25.26
CA LYS A 48 3.64 -40.18 -25.90
C LYS A 48 3.55 -41.25 -24.81
N VAL A 49 2.38 -41.85 -24.65
CA VAL A 49 2.22 -43.03 -23.79
C VAL A 49 2.55 -44.26 -24.62
N GLU A 50 3.59 -44.99 -24.25
CA GLU A 50 4.12 -46.11 -25.05
C GLU A 50 3.37 -47.42 -24.80
N ASN A 51 2.73 -47.58 -23.63
CA ASN A 51 2.09 -48.82 -23.20
C ASN A 51 0.56 -48.66 -23.09
N VAL A 52 -0.10 -48.36 -24.21
CA VAL A 52 -1.58 -48.23 -24.25
C VAL A 52 -2.19 -49.60 -24.46
N THR A 53 -2.90 -50.11 -23.44
CA THR A 53 -3.72 -51.32 -23.57
C THR A 53 -4.97 -51.01 -24.40
N GLY A 54 -5.45 -51.99 -25.19
CA GLY A 54 -6.59 -51.78 -26.08
C GLY A 54 -7.84 -51.32 -25.33
N SER A 55 -8.70 -50.52 -25.97
CA SER A 55 -9.87 -49.90 -25.33
C SER A 55 -10.90 -50.89 -24.79
N THR A 56 -10.84 -52.16 -25.21
CA THR A 56 -11.70 -53.25 -24.74
C THR A 56 -10.96 -54.28 -23.87
N ALA A 57 -9.69 -54.04 -23.55
CA ALA A 57 -8.94 -54.90 -22.64
C ALA A 57 -9.50 -54.73 -21.22
N GLY A 58 -9.66 -55.84 -20.48
CA GLY A 58 -10.11 -55.80 -19.09
C GLY A 58 -9.11 -55.12 -18.15
N ALA A 59 -9.53 -54.85 -16.91
CA ALA A 59 -8.65 -54.26 -15.90
C ALA A 59 -7.50 -55.22 -15.53
N GLY A 60 -6.28 -54.85 -15.89
CA GLY A 60 -5.06 -55.55 -15.48
C GLY A 60 -4.66 -55.24 -14.04
N SER A 61 -3.83 -56.07 -13.43
CA SER A 61 -3.38 -55.89 -12.03
C SER A 61 -2.56 -54.61 -11.81
N GLY A 62 -1.94 -54.05 -12.85
CA GLY A 62 -1.17 -52.80 -12.79
C GLY A 62 -1.99 -51.52 -13.00
N GLU A 63 -3.23 -51.63 -13.48
CA GLU A 63 -4.06 -50.47 -13.87
C GLU A 63 -4.39 -49.59 -12.66
N PHE A 64 -4.62 -50.21 -11.50
CA PHE A 64 -4.87 -49.48 -10.26
C PHE A 64 -3.73 -48.54 -9.88
N HIS A 65 -2.48 -48.97 -10.06
CA HIS A 65 -1.31 -48.15 -9.75
C HIS A 65 -1.09 -47.03 -10.77
N MET A 66 -1.40 -47.27 -12.05
CA MET A 66 -1.40 -46.26 -13.09
C MET A 66 -2.40 -45.14 -12.77
N TYR A 67 -3.65 -45.50 -12.45
CA TYR A 67 -4.68 -44.54 -12.02
C TYR A 67 -4.24 -43.75 -10.78
N ARG A 68 -3.72 -44.42 -9.74
CA ARG A 68 -3.26 -43.75 -8.52
C ARG A 68 -2.16 -42.72 -8.80
N ALA A 69 -1.20 -43.07 -9.66
CA ALA A 69 -0.13 -42.15 -10.05
C ALA A 69 -0.65 -40.99 -10.90
N ALA A 70 -1.50 -41.26 -11.89
CA ALA A 70 -2.11 -40.25 -12.75
C ALA A 70 -2.98 -39.27 -11.94
N ARG A 71 -3.81 -39.79 -11.03
CA ARG A 71 -4.64 -38.97 -10.14
C ARG A 71 -3.79 -38.08 -9.25
N ARG A 72 -2.70 -38.60 -8.67
CA ARG A 72 -1.80 -37.77 -7.86
C ARG A 72 -1.22 -36.62 -8.67
N ARG A 73 -0.67 -36.90 -9.85
CA ARG A 73 -0.14 -35.87 -10.76
C ARG A 73 -1.19 -34.81 -11.12
N GLU A 74 -2.42 -35.25 -11.36
CA GLU A 74 -3.51 -34.33 -11.71
C GLU A 74 -3.93 -33.46 -10.52
N MET A 75 -4.07 -34.03 -9.32
CA MET A 75 -4.38 -33.25 -8.11
C MET A 75 -3.27 -32.24 -7.80
N GLU A 76 -2.00 -32.65 -7.94
CA GLU A 76 -0.86 -31.75 -7.77
C GLU A 76 -0.91 -30.59 -8.78
N ARG A 77 -1.15 -30.90 -10.06
CA ARG A 77 -1.30 -29.91 -11.13
C ARG A 77 -2.43 -28.91 -10.86
N VAL A 78 -3.62 -29.41 -10.52
CA VAL A 78 -4.78 -28.57 -10.19
C VAL A 78 -4.48 -27.71 -8.97
N SER A 79 -3.89 -28.29 -7.92
CA SER A 79 -3.55 -27.54 -6.70
C SER A 79 -2.51 -26.44 -6.95
N ALA A 80 -1.57 -26.64 -7.88
CA ALA A 80 -0.58 -25.64 -8.26
C ALA A 80 -1.25 -24.48 -9.01
N MET A 81 -2.09 -24.79 -9.99
CA MET A 81 -2.87 -23.80 -10.74
C MET A 81 -3.77 -22.97 -9.84
N GLU A 82 -4.48 -23.60 -8.89
CA GLU A 82 -5.33 -22.88 -7.93
C GLU A 82 -4.52 -21.95 -7.02
N LYS A 83 -3.32 -22.37 -6.57
CA LYS A 83 -2.44 -21.54 -5.75
C LYS A 83 -1.90 -20.34 -6.54
N GLU A 84 -1.49 -20.55 -7.79
CA GLU A 84 -1.05 -19.48 -8.69
C GLU A 84 -2.18 -18.49 -8.94
N HIS A 85 -3.38 -18.98 -9.24
CA HIS A 85 -4.57 -18.14 -9.42
C HIS A 85 -4.86 -17.29 -8.19
N LYS A 86 -4.89 -17.90 -6.99
CA LYS A 86 -5.11 -17.15 -5.73
C LYS A 86 -4.07 -16.03 -5.55
N LYS A 87 -2.79 -16.33 -5.74
CA LYS A 87 -1.73 -15.31 -5.67
C LYS A 87 -1.92 -14.19 -6.69
N THR A 88 -2.33 -14.52 -7.92
CA THR A 88 -2.55 -13.50 -8.96
C THR A 88 -3.72 -12.58 -8.62
N VAL A 89 -4.79 -13.12 -8.05
CA VAL A 89 -5.96 -12.35 -7.59
C VAL A 89 -5.57 -11.46 -6.41
N GLU A 90 -4.90 -12.01 -5.40
CA GLU A 90 -4.43 -11.25 -4.23
C GLU A 90 -3.50 -10.09 -4.62
N GLU A 91 -2.58 -10.33 -5.57
CA GLU A 91 -1.69 -9.28 -6.08
C GLU A 91 -2.45 -8.21 -6.88
N GLN A 92 -3.43 -8.62 -7.70
CA GLN A 92 -4.27 -7.67 -8.43
C GLN A 92 -5.07 -6.78 -7.48
N GLU A 93 -5.73 -7.38 -6.49
CA GLU A 93 -6.49 -6.66 -5.46
C GLU A 93 -5.60 -5.68 -4.68
N PHE A 94 -4.40 -6.12 -4.28
CA PHE A 94 -3.43 -5.27 -3.61
C PHE A 94 -2.98 -4.09 -4.49
N GLN A 95 -2.69 -4.34 -5.76
CA GLN A 95 -2.31 -3.28 -6.70
C GLN A 95 -3.45 -2.30 -6.95
N GLU A 96 -4.69 -2.76 -7.06
CA GLU A 96 -5.87 -1.90 -7.20
C GLU A 96 -6.08 -1.02 -5.98
N MET A 97 -6.02 -1.59 -4.77
CA MET A 97 -6.12 -0.81 -3.54
C MET A 97 -5.03 0.26 -3.45
N ARG A 98 -3.79 -0.11 -3.80
CA ARG A 98 -2.66 0.83 -3.80
C ARG A 98 -2.86 1.96 -4.80
N LYS A 99 -3.32 1.65 -6.01
CA LYS A 99 -3.62 2.65 -7.05
C LYS A 99 -4.73 3.59 -6.60
N ARG A 100 -5.84 3.07 -6.06
CA ARG A 100 -6.94 3.91 -5.53
C ARG A 100 -6.46 4.86 -4.43
N ALA A 101 -5.67 4.35 -3.47
CA ALA A 101 -5.09 5.19 -2.42
C ALA A 101 -4.17 6.29 -2.98
N GLN A 102 -3.36 5.97 -4.00
CA GLN A 102 -2.51 6.96 -4.68
C GLN A 102 -3.34 8.01 -5.41
N GLU A 103 -4.37 7.60 -6.16
CA GLU A 103 -5.29 8.49 -6.87
C GLU A 103 -6.02 9.44 -5.91
N GLU A 104 -6.47 8.97 -4.74
CA GLU A 104 -7.11 9.83 -3.74
C GLU A 104 -6.16 10.91 -3.19
N VAL A 105 -4.91 10.54 -2.90
CA VAL A 105 -3.88 11.48 -2.45
C VAL A 105 -3.56 12.48 -3.55
N GLU A 106 -3.43 12.02 -4.80
CA GLU A 106 -3.18 12.87 -5.95
C GLU A 106 -4.34 13.83 -6.21
N MET A 107 -5.59 13.37 -6.14
CA MET A 107 -6.78 14.21 -6.29
C MET A 107 -6.84 15.31 -5.22
N LYS A 108 -6.60 14.96 -3.94
CA LYS A 108 -6.52 15.95 -2.85
C LYS A 108 -5.38 16.94 -3.08
N SER A 109 -4.22 16.46 -3.52
CA SER A 109 -3.05 17.29 -3.83
C SER A 109 -3.31 18.26 -4.99
N GLN A 110 -3.91 17.77 -6.08
CA GLN A 110 -4.29 18.55 -7.26
C GLN A 110 -5.33 19.62 -6.90
N GLN A 111 -6.34 19.28 -6.08
CA GLN A 111 -7.30 20.26 -5.59
C GLN A 111 -6.64 21.37 -4.76
N LYS A 112 -5.74 21.00 -3.83
CA LYS A 112 -4.98 21.97 -3.02
C LYS A 112 -4.08 22.84 -3.90
N ALA A 113 -3.41 22.26 -4.90
CA ALA A 113 -2.59 22.98 -5.87
C ALA A 113 -3.41 23.93 -6.76
N ALA A 114 -4.57 23.51 -7.24
CA ALA A 114 -5.49 24.34 -8.02
C ALA A 114 -6.03 25.52 -7.20
N LYS A 115 -6.41 25.30 -5.93
CA LYS A 115 -6.79 26.37 -4.99
C LYS A 115 -5.65 27.38 -4.81
N ARG A 116 -4.41 26.92 -4.62
CA ARG A 116 -3.21 27.78 -4.51
C ARG A 116 -2.97 28.58 -5.80
N ARG A 117 -3.07 27.95 -6.97
CA ARG A 117 -2.92 28.63 -8.27
C ARG A 117 -3.96 29.72 -8.47
N ARG A 118 -5.24 29.46 -8.18
CA ARG A 118 -6.31 30.47 -8.23
C ARG A 118 -6.05 31.65 -7.28
N LYS A 119 -5.61 31.38 -6.04
CA LYS A 119 -5.24 32.44 -5.08
C LYS A 119 -4.07 33.29 -5.61
N GLN A 120 -3.06 32.68 -6.21
CA GLN A 120 -1.91 33.39 -6.80
C GLN A 120 -2.33 34.24 -8.02
N GLU A 121 -3.16 33.72 -8.91
CA GLU A 121 -3.69 34.45 -10.07
C GLU A 121 -4.52 35.66 -9.61
N ASN A 122 -5.41 35.48 -8.64
CA ASN A 122 -6.20 36.58 -8.06
C ASN A 122 -5.32 37.65 -7.39
N ALA A 123 -4.29 37.25 -6.64
CA ALA A 123 -3.34 38.18 -6.02
C ALA A 123 -2.55 38.98 -7.07
N LYS A 124 -2.12 38.34 -8.17
CA LYS A 124 -1.45 39.01 -9.29
C LYS A 124 -2.37 40.02 -9.97
N MET A 125 -3.64 39.67 -10.22
CA MET A 125 -4.62 40.60 -10.79
C MET A 125 -4.88 41.80 -9.88
N ARG A 126 -5.04 41.59 -8.56
CA ARG A 126 -5.22 42.69 -7.58
C ARG A 126 -4.02 43.64 -7.55
N LYS A 127 -2.80 43.10 -7.65
CA LYS A 127 -1.57 43.90 -7.76
C LYS A 127 -1.53 44.72 -9.06
N MET A 128 -1.95 44.15 -10.18
CA MET A 128 -2.01 44.86 -11.47
C MET A 128 -3.09 45.96 -11.51
N MET A 129 -4.21 45.78 -10.80
CA MET A 129 -5.28 46.79 -10.69
C MET A 129 -5.04 47.88 -9.63
N GLY A 130 -3.85 47.94 -9.02
CA GLY A 130 -3.45 49.07 -8.16
C GLY A 130 -4.04 49.08 -6.74
N GLY A 131 -4.56 47.96 -6.24
CA GLY A 131 -5.10 47.90 -4.87
C GLY A 131 -4.01 47.89 -3.80
N GLN A 132 -4.00 48.91 -2.93
CA GLN A 132 -3.15 48.99 -1.74
C GLN A 132 -3.45 47.88 -0.72
N ASP A 133 -2.41 47.44 -0.01
CA ASP A 133 -2.35 46.33 0.93
C ASP A 133 -3.33 46.46 2.13
N GLY A 134 -4.60 46.13 1.90
CA GLY A 134 -5.61 45.94 2.92
C GLY A 134 -5.66 44.48 3.37
N LYS A 135 -5.05 44.22 4.53
CA LYS A 135 -5.12 42.99 5.34
C LYS A 135 -6.48 42.28 5.24
N SER A 136 -6.56 41.21 4.45
CA SER A 136 -7.73 40.33 4.41
C SER A 136 -7.35 38.98 5.00
N SER A 137 -7.77 38.80 6.26
CA SER A 137 -8.33 37.55 6.79
C SER A 137 -7.69 36.25 6.28
N ASN A 138 -6.73 35.74 7.05
CA ASN A 138 -6.43 34.32 7.13
C ASN A 138 -7.71 33.57 7.54
N GLY A 139 -8.49 33.12 6.55
CA GLY A 139 -9.41 31.99 6.68
C GLY A 139 -8.66 30.75 6.24
N ASP A 140 -7.85 30.22 7.14
CA ASP A 140 -7.23 28.90 7.04
C ASP A 140 -8.17 27.94 7.76
N GLU A 141 -9.20 27.48 7.05
CA GLU A 141 -9.96 26.30 7.41
C GLU A 141 -9.56 25.23 6.40
N ASP A 142 -8.60 24.39 6.78
CA ASP A 142 -8.78 22.94 6.82
C ASP A 142 -7.49 22.19 7.23
N GLU A 143 -7.70 21.17 8.07
CA GLU A 143 -6.83 20.04 8.48
C GLU A 143 -6.18 20.10 9.87
N ALA A 144 -6.98 19.90 10.93
CA ALA A 144 -6.54 19.36 12.21
C ALA A 144 -6.52 17.80 12.16
N PRO A 145 -5.58 17.11 12.84
CA PRO A 145 -5.53 15.62 12.88
C PRO A 145 -6.77 15.03 13.57
N PRO A 146 -7.14 13.75 13.29
CA PRO A 146 -8.36 13.16 13.82
C PRO A 146 -8.31 13.10 15.35
N ALA A 147 -9.08 13.98 15.99
CA ALA A 147 -9.37 13.89 17.42
C ALA A 147 -10.28 12.67 17.65
N LEU A 148 -9.96 11.90 18.70
CA LEU A 148 -10.69 10.73 19.19
C LEU A 148 -12.20 10.99 19.30
N ASP A 149 -12.96 9.91 19.04
CA ASP A 149 -14.42 9.83 18.95
C ASP A 149 -15.21 10.77 19.89
N GLY A 150 -16.02 11.63 19.27
CA GLY A 150 -17.32 12.06 19.82
C GLY A 150 -17.36 13.32 20.68
N VAL A 151 -16.28 14.09 20.85
CA VAL A 151 -16.34 15.34 21.63
C VAL A 151 -15.54 16.48 20.98
N MET A 152 -16.26 17.48 20.46
CA MET A 152 -15.69 18.76 20.01
C MET A 152 -15.35 19.67 21.21
N PRO A 153 -14.35 20.57 21.10
CA PRO A 153 -13.99 21.51 22.15
C PRO A 153 -15.07 22.59 22.29
N GLY A 154 -16.08 22.30 23.11
CA GLY A 154 -17.24 23.16 23.34
C GLY A 154 -18.28 22.58 24.29
N GLY A 155 -18.14 21.31 24.71
CA GLY A 155 -18.94 20.72 25.80
C GLY A 155 -20.43 20.50 25.49
N VAL A 156 -20.88 20.76 24.26
CA VAL A 156 -22.24 20.44 23.83
C VAL A 156 -22.24 19.00 23.31
N PRO A 157 -22.96 18.06 23.96
CA PRO A 157 -23.06 16.69 23.49
C PRO A 157 -23.75 16.69 22.12
N GLU A 158 -23.14 15.98 21.16
CA GLU A 158 -23.62 15.89 19.78
C GLU A 158 -24.95 15.14 19.76
N ILE A 159 -26.03 15.87 19.55
CA ILE A 159 -27.33 15.28 19.26
C ILE A 159 -27.26 14.80 17.81
N ALA A 160 -27.26 13.49 17.61
CA ALA A 160 -27.31 12.91 16.27
C ALA A 160 -28.54 13.45 15.50
N ASN A 161 -28.36 13.76 14.22
CA ASN A 161 -29.47 14.16 13.34
C ASN A 161 -30.24 12.93 12.83
N ASP A 162 -30.57 12.03 13.76
CA ASP A 162 -31.29 10.77 13.55
C ASP A 162 -32.77 10.87 13.98
N GLY A 163 -33.21 12.03 14.45
CA GLY A 163 -34.58 12.30 14.89
C GLY A 163 -34.85 11.97 16.36
N THR A 164 -33.90 11.35 17.06
CA THR A 164 -34.06 10.92 18.47
C THR A 164 -34.34 12.08 19.44
N PHE A 165 -33.83 13.28 19.12
CA PHE A 165 -34.10 14.48 19.92
C PHE A 165 -35.50 15.05 19.72
N LEU A 166 -36.03 15.00 18.49
CA LEU A 166 -37.41 15.42 18.22
C LEU A 166 -38.40 14.49 18.91
N GLU A 167 -38.09 13.20 18.97
CA GLU A 167 -38.90 12.19 19.67
C GLU A 167 -38.95 12.46 21.18
N LYS A 168 -37.78 12.69 21.82
CA LYS A 168 -37.70 13.10 23.23
C LYS A 168 -38.43 14.42 23.52
N LEU A 169 -38.38 15.37 22.58
CA LEU A 169 -39.09 16.65 22.73
C LEU A 169 -40.61 16.50 22.62
N LEU A 170 -41.09 15.66 21.70
CA LEU A 170 -42.51 15.32 21.55
C LEU A 170 -43.06 14.55 22.75
N GLU A 171 -42.28 13.64 23.32
CA GLU A 171 -42.64 12.92 24.54
C GLU A 171 -42.81 13.85 25.73
N ARG A 172 -41.92 14.85 25.87
CA ARG A 172 -42.06 15.88 26.90
C ARG A 172 -43.35 16.69 26.73
N GLN A 173 -43.70 17.09 25.51
CA GLN A 173 -44.96 17.79 25.26
C GLN A 173 -46.19 16.90 25.56
N LYS A 174 -46.11 15.59 25.27
CA LYS A 174 -47.17 14.64 25.64
C LYS A 174 -47.29 14.46 27.14
N GLN A 175 -46.18 14.39 27.86
CA GLN A 175 -46.17 14.32 29.33
C GLN A 175 -46.76 15.59 29.94
N GLU A 176 -46.36 16.77 29.47
CA GLU A 176 -46.94 18.04 29.91
C GLU A 176 -48.45 18.12 29.59
N GLN A 177 -48.91 17.53 28.48
CA GLN A 177 -50.35 17.44 28.18
C GLN A 177 -51.10 16.43 29.05
N VAL A 178 -50.48 15.31 29.43
CA VAL A 178 -51.06 14.33 30.36
C VAL A 178 -51.14 14.93 31.76
N GLU A 179 -50.09 15.59 32.22
CA GLU A 179 -50.07 16.32 33.49
C GLU A 179 -51.10 17.46 33.52
N SER A 180 -51.33 18.14 32.39
CA SER A 180 -52.40 19.16 32.30
C SER A 180 -53.81 18.56 32.32
N LYS A 181 -54.00 17.33 31.80
CA LYS A 181 -55.31 16.65 31.82
C LYS A 181 -55.65 16.08 33.19
N ASP A 182 -54.65 15.60 33.93
CA ASP A 182 -54.83 15.10 35.28
C ASP A 182 -55.13 16.22 36.30
N GLN A 183 -54.88 17.49 35.94
CA GLN A 183 -55.24 18.66 36.75
C GLN A 183 -56.69 19.14 36.53
N ASP A 184 -57.37 18.70 35.48
CA ASP A 184 -58.76 19.10 35.17
C ASP A 184 -59.81 18.10 35.74
N ASP A 185 -59.39 16.91 36.16
CA ASP A 185 -60.25 15.85 36.73
C ASP A 185 -60.12 15.70 38.28
N ALA A 186 -59.52 16.67 38.97
CA ALA A 186 -59.37 16.73 40.43
C ALA A 186 -60.20 17.83 41.10
#